data_AF-A0A8J4XGA5-F1
#
_entry.id   AF-A0A8J4XGA5-F1
#
_cell.length_a   1.000
_cell.length_b   1.000
_cell.length_c   1.000
_cell.angle_alpha   90.00
_cell.angle_beta   90.00
_cell.angle_gamma   90.00
#
_symmetry.space_group_name_H-M   'P 1'
#
loop_
_entity.id
_entity.type
_entity.pdbx_description
1 polymer ?
#
loop_
_entity_poly.entity_id
_entity_poly.type
_entity_poly.pdbx_seq_one_letter_code
_entity_poly.pdbx_strand_id
1 'polypeptide(L)'
;MGALLFVALLCLNLCTCVSPMSICAYGHAGCQLVSLANLFDRVIQHSARMHGLSRDLHSELEKYVLPGKNQIGSVSRKCHTSNILTPNGKETVQKLAHEELTEVILKLLTAWKDPLSLLHESMSEQQDVNTFISSKALEMNNLALELRQGVEKVMDK
;
A
#
# COMPACT_ATOMS: atom_id res chain seq x y z
N MET A 1 -41.24 7.21 -35.21
CA MET A 1 -41.15 6.41 -33.96
C MET A 1 -39.74 5.88 -33.67
N GLY A 2 -38.95 5.44 -34.67
CA GLY A 2 -37.61 4.87 -34.42
C GLY A 2 -36.56 5.81 -33.83
N ALA A 3 -36.55 7.09 -34.22
CA ALA A 3 -35.56 8.06 -33.72
C ALA A 3 -35.74 8.39 -32.22
N LEU A 4 -36.99 8.48 -31.74
CA LEU A 4 -37.29 8.72 -30.32
C LEU A 4 -36.87 7.54 -29.43
N LEU A 5 -37.06 6.31 -29.91
CA LEU A 5 -36.59 5.10 -29.23
C LEU A 5 -35.07 5.03 -29.18
N PHE A 6 -34.38 5.42 -30.25
CA PHE A 6 -32.91 5.46 -30.29
C PHE A 6 -32.33 6.50 -29.33
N VAL A 7 -32.92 7.69 -29.26
CA VAL A 7 -32.52 8.74 -28.31
C VAL A 7 -32.78 8.30 -26.87
N ALA A 8 -33.91 7.65 -26.59
CA ALA A 8 -34.21 7.12 -25.26
C ALA A 8 -33.23 6.01 -24.83
N LEU A 9 -32.87 5.10 -25.74
CA LEU A 9 -31.85 4.05 -25.51
C LEU A 9 -30.45 4.64 -25.29
N LEU A 10 -30.07 5.68 -26.04
CA LEU A 10 -28.81 6.39 -25.84
C LEU A 10 -28.77 7.12 -24.49
N CYS A 11 -29.87 7.75 -24.06
CA CYS A 11 -29.99 8.36 -22.74
C CYS A 11 -29.89 7.34 -21.60
N LEU A 12 -30.51 6.16 -21.74
CA LEU A 12 -30.43 5.09 -20.73
C LEU A 12 -29.02 4.52 -20.57
N ASN A 13 -28.25 4.42 -21.66
CA ASN A 13 -26.86 3.94 -21.60
C ASN A 13 -25.88 4.99 -21.04
N LEU A 14 -26.14 6.28 -21.29
CA LEU A 14 -25.30 7.38 -20.81
C LEU A 14 -25.60 7.78 -19.35
N CYS A 15 -26.77 7.44 -18.83
CA CYS A 15 -27.16 7.58 -17.41
C CYS A 15 -26.66 6.43 -16.52
N THR A 16 -25.58 5.75 -16.89
CA THR A 16 -24.80 4.96 -15.94
C THR A 16 -24.07 5.94 -15.02
N CYS A 17 -24.78 6.41 -14.00
CA CYS A 17 -24.21 7.18 -12.90
C CYS A 17 -23.10 6.33 -12.28
N VAL A 18 -21.84 6.59 -12.67
CA VAL A 18 -20.70 6.19 -11.87
C VAL A 18 -20.85 6.96 -10.57
N SER A 19 -21.39 6.31 -9.54
CA SER A 19 -21.60 6.92 -8.24
C SER A 19 -20.29 7.57 -7.81
N PRO A 20 -20.24 8.90 -7.62
CA PRO A 20 -19.08 9.51 -6.97
C PRO A 20 -18.99 8.86 -5.59
N MET A 21 -17.83 8.29 -5.27
CA MET A 21 -17.54 7.71 -3.96
C MET A 21 -17.91 8.77 -2.91
N SER A 22 -19.03 8.55 -2.20
CA SER A 22 -19.65 9.60 -1.40
C SER A 22 -18.76 9.94 -0.21
N ILE A 23 -18.26 11.17 -0.18
CA ILE A 23 -17.74 11.78 1.05
C ILE A 23 -18.97 11.99 1.93
N CYS A 24 -19.16 11.14 2.93
CA CYS A 24 -20.33 11.20 3.80
C CYS A 24 -20.24 12.38 4.77
N ALA A 25 -21.24 13.27 4.72
CA ALA A 25 -21.56 14.14 5.83
C ALA A 25 -22.25 13.32 6.96
N TYR A 26 -21.94 13.63 8.20
CA TYR A 26 -22.44 12.97 9.40
C TYR A 26 -23.99 12.93 9.41
N GLY A 27 -24.59 11.74 9.48
CA GLY A 27 -26.03 11.56 9.70
C GLY A 27 -26.91 11.14 8.50
N HIS A 28 -26.36 10.68 7.37
CA HIS A 28 -27.19 10.10 6.30
C HIS A 28 -27.42 8.59 6.51
N ALA A 29 -28.67 8.15 6.47
CA ALA A 29 -29.11 6.76 6.73
C ALA A 29 -28.55 5.69 5.76
N GLY A 30 -27.81 6.11 4.73
CA GLY A 30 -27.09 5.22 3.79
C GLY A 30 -25.57 5.22 3.93
N CYS A 31 -24.99 6.03 4.84
CA CYS A 31 -23.55 5.99 5.08
C CYS A 31 -23.26 5.06 6.26
N GLN A 32 -22.79 3.86 5.94
CA GLN A 32 -22.42 2.88 6.95
C GLN A 32 -21.16 3.38 7.65
N LEU A 33 -21.27 3.67 8.96
CA LEU A 33 -20.10 3.92 9.80
C LEU A 33 -19.14 2.74 9.63
N VAL A 34 -17.91 3.03 9.19
CA VAL A 34 -16.90 1.98 9.02
C VAL A 34 -16.67 1.31 10.37
N SER A 35 -16.91 0.00 10.43
CA SER A 35 -16.63 -0.82 11.62
C SER A 35 -15.13 -0.98 11.82
N LEU A 36 -14.71 -1.28 13.05
CA LEU A 36 -13.30 -1.59 13.34
C LEU A 36 -12.80 -2.79 12.53
N ALA A 37 -13.63 -3.83 12.39
CA ALA A 37 -13.33 -4.99 11.54
C ALA A 37 -13.07 -4.60 10.08
N ASN A 38 -13.91 -3.73 9.50
CA ASN A 38 -13.72 -3.26 8.13
C ASN A 38 -12.43 -2.42 7.96
N LEU A 39 -11.97 -1.73 9.01
CA LEU A 39 -10.67 -1.05 8.97
C LEU A 39 -9.53 -2.06 8.97
N PHE A 40 -9.57 -3.05 9.86
CA PHE A 40 -8.58 -4.12 9.90
C PHE A 40 -8.49 -4.87 8.58
N ASP A 41 -9.62 -5.27 7.98
CA ASP A 41 -9.63 -5.96 6.69
C ASP A 41 -8.92 -5.17 5.60
N ARG A 42 -9.12 -3.84 5.56
CA ARG A 42 -8.44 -2.97 4.60
C ARG A 42 -6.94 -2.84 4.88
N VAL A 43 -6.55 -2.67 6.15
CA VAL A 43 -5.13 -2.63 6.55
C VAL A 43 -4.43 -3.96 6.21
N ILE A 44 -5.08 -5.09 6.46
CA ILE A 44 -4.58 -6.42 6.11
C ILE A 44 -4.44 -6.56 4.58
N GLN A 45 -5.45 -6.16 3.82
CA GLN A 45 -5.40 -6.23 2.36
C GLN A 45 -4.31 -5.35 1.77
N HIS A 46 -4.17 -4.11 2.24
CA HIS A 46 -3.12 -3.20 1.77
C HIS A 46 -1.72 -3.66 2.17
N SER A 47 -1.54 -4.22 3.37
CA SER A 47 -0.24 -4.75 3.81
C SER A 47 0.16 -5.98 3.02
N ALA A 48 -0.78 -6.86 2.70
CA ALA A 48 -0.55 -8.01 1.82
C ALA A 48 -0.15 -7.57 0.40
N ARG A 49 -0.82 -6.54 -0.16
CA ARG A 49 -0.46 -5.95 -1.47
C ARG A 49 0.94 -5.33 -1.43
N MET A 50 1.25 -4.54 -0.40
CA MET A 50 2.57 -3.92 -0.20
C MET A 50 3.68 -4.98 -0.14
N HIS A 51 3.44 -6.07 0.58
CA HIS A 51 4.37 -7.20 0.63
C HIS A 51 4.56 -7.86 -0.75
N GLY A 52 3.47 -8.08 -1.49
CA GLY A 52 3.51 -8.59 -2.86
C GLY A 52 4.40 -7.75 -3.77
N LEU A 53 4.17 -6.44 -3.81
CA LEU A 53 4.96 -5.48 -4.59
C LEU A 53 6.43 -5.46 -4.18
N SER A 54 6.71 -5.55 -2.87
CA SER A 54 8.09 -5.61 -2.37
C SER A 54 8.84 -6.84 -2.88
N ARG A 55 8.17 -8.00 -3.00
CA ARG A 55 8.79 -9.21 -3.57
C ARG A 55 9.07 -9.06 -5.05
N ASP A 56 8.11 -8.52 -5.80
CA ASP A 56 8.26 -8.31 -7.25
C ASP A 56 9.42 -7.34 -7.53
N LEU A 57 9.46 -6.23 -6.80
CA LEU A 57 10.52 -5.23 -6.89
C LEU A 57 11.90 -5.81 -6.54
N HIS A 58 11.98 -6.58 -5.44
CA HIS A 58 13.22 -7.26 -5.04
C HIS A 58 13.70 -8.24 -6.12
N SER A 59 12.79 -9.05 -6.68
CA SER A 59 13.09 -10.01 -7.75
C SER A 59 13.62 -9.32 -9.00
N GLU A 60 13.06 -8.17 -9.38
CA GLU A 60 13.58 -7.40 -10.51
C GLU A 60 14.95 -6.77 -10.20
N LEU A 61 15.12 -6.15 -9.04
CA LEU A 61 16.39 -5.52 -8.66
C LEU A 61 17.56 -6.53 -8.57
N GLU A 62 17.31 -7.74 -8.08
CA GLU A 62 18.33 -8.79 -8.00
C GLU A 62 18.92 -9.14 -9.38
N LYS A 63 18.17 -8.98 -10.48
CA LYS A 63 18.69 -9.20 -11.85
C LYS A 63 19.76 -8.19 -12.24
N TYR A 64 19.70 -6.97 -11.72
CA TYR A 64 20.62 -5.87 -12.03
C TYR A 64 21.79 -5.80 -11.06
N VAL A 65 21.56 -6.12 -9.78
CA VAL A 65 22.55 -6.00 -8.70
C VAL A 65 23.51 -7.20 -8.66
N LEU A 66 23.10 -8.38 -9.16
CA LEU A 66 23.91 -9.61 -9.12
C LEU A 66 23.99 -10.32 -10.50
N PRO A 67 24.82 -9.86 -11.44
CA PRO A 67 25.00 -10.55 -12.74
C PRO A 67 25.70 -11.92 -12.64
N GLY A 68 26.02 -12.42 -11.44
CA GLY A 68 26.83 -13.63 -11.24
C GLY A 68 26.37 -14.42 -10.03
N LYS A 69 25.86 -15.62 -10.28
CA LYS A 69 25.23 -16.58 -9.35
C LYS A 69 26.13 -17.16 -8.25
N ASN A 70 27.25 -16.50 -7.92
CA ASN A 70 28.29 -17.04 -7.04
C ASN A 70 28.56 -16.20 -5.78
N GLN A 71 27.77 -15.16 -5.50
CA GLN A 71 27.81 -14.47 -4.20
C GLN A 71 26.71 -15.00 -3.27
N ILE A 72 26.67 -16.32 -3.09
CA ILE A 72 25.93 -16.97 -2.00
C ILE A 72 26.81 -16.84 -0.75
N GLY A 73 26.97 -15.60 -0.31
CA GLY A 73 27.60 -15.24 0.93
C GLY A 73 26.79 -14.07 1.42
N SER A 74 26.12 -14.24 2.57
CA SER A 74 25.21 -13.26 3.15
C SER A 74 25.86 -11.86 3.17
N VAL A 75 25.60 -11.04 2.15
CA VAL A 75 25.77 -9.60 2.28
C VAL A 75 24.87 -9.28 3.44
N SER A 76 25.44 -8.87 4.59
CA SER A 76 24.65 -8.45 5.73
C SER A 76 23.77 -7.31 5.24
N ARG A 77 22.53 -7.61 4.86
CA ARG A 77 21.56 -6.63 4.38
C ARG A 77 21.21 -5.79 5.59
N LYS A 78 22.02 -4.77 5.86
CA LYS A 78 21.80 -3.82 6.94
C LYS A 78 20.58 -2.99 6.55
N CYS A 79 19.42 -3.39 7.05
CA CYS A 79 18.21 -2.59 6.92
C CYS A 79 18.36 -1.34 7.81
N HIS A 80 17.99 -0.17 7.29
CA HIS A 80 18.00 1.08 8.07
C HIS A 80 17.02 1.04 9.26
N THR A 81 16.01 0.17 9.19
CA THR A 81 15.05 -0.08 10.26
C THR A 81 15.55 -1.00 11.38
N SER A 82 16.79 -1.50 11.31
CA SER A 82 17.34 -2.44 12.31
C SER A 82 17.39 -1.90 13.74
N ASN A 83 17.36 -0.56 13.92
CA ASN A 83 17.29 0.08 15.22
C ASN A 83 15.85 0.18 15.79
N ILE A 84 14.83 -0.17 15.01
CA ILE A 84 13.44 -0.24 15.48
C ILE A 84 13.23 -1.60 16.14
N LEU A 85 12.88 -1.61 17.42
CA LEU A 85 12.63 -2.83 18.17
C LEU A 85 11.34 -3.48 17.67
N THR A 86 11.48 -4.48 16.79
CA THR A 86 10.35 -5.28 16.32
C THR A 86 10.24 -6.56 17.14
N PRO A 87 9.04 -6.92 17.63
CA PRO A 87 8.85 -8.21 18.28
C PRO A 87 9.14 -9.34 17.30
N ASN A 88 10.10 -10.19 17.66
CA ASN A 88 10.42 -11.40 16.92
C ASN A 88 9.81 -12.59 17.65
N GLY A 89 9.13 -13.47 16.90
CA GLY A 89 8.45 -14.63 17.47
C GLY A 89 7.05 -14.34 17.98
N LYS A 90 6.19 -15.36 17.93
CA LYS A 90 4.76 -15.26 18.25
C LYS A 90 4.54 -14.91 19.72
N GLU A 91 5.37 -15.46 20.60
CA GLU A 91 5.32 -15.26 22.06
C GLU A 91 5.67 -13.82 22.48
N THR A 92 6.48 -13.12 21.70
CA THR A 92 6.86 -11.72 21.97
C THR A 92 5.77 -10.77 21.49
N VAL A 93 5.13 -11.07 20.36
CA VAL A 93 4.01 -10.26 19.83
C VAL A 93 2.80 -10.29 20.75
N GLN A 94 2.45 -11.46 21.30
CA GLN A 94 1.26 -11.60 22.16
C GLN A 94 1.38 -10.89 23.52
N LYS A 95 2.59 -10.51 23.93
CA LYS A 95 2.86 -9.83 25.20
C LYS A 95 2.88 -8.31 25.10
N LEU A 96 2.93 -7.76 23.88
CA LEU A 96 2.95 -6.32 23.66
C LEU A 96 1.55 -5.72 23.82
N ALA A 97 1.50 -4.52 24.37
CA ALA A 97 0.29 -3.72 24.32
C ALA A 97 -0.04 -3.39 22.85
N HIS A 98 -1.33 -3.22 22.56
CA HIS A 98 -1.78 -2.91 21.20
C HIS A 98 -1.18 -1.58 20.70
N GLU A 99 -1.04 -0.62 21.61
CA GLU A 99 -0.45 0.69 21.38
C GLU A 99 1.03 0.57 21.00
N GLU A 100 1.78 -0.27 21.71
CA GLU A 100 3.22 -0.50 21.42
C GLU A 100 3.41 -1.16 20.06
N LEU A 101 2.59 -2.18 19.73
CA LEU A 101 2.65 -2.83 18.43
C LEU A 101 2.31 -1.84 17.31
N THR A 102 1.31 -0.98 17.55
CA THR A 102 0.88 0.00 16.56
C THR A 102 1.93 1.09 16.34
N GLU A 103 2.59 1.55 17.40
CA GLU A 103 3.70 2.50 17.31
C GLU A 103 4.84 1.94 16.47
N VAL A 104 5.20 0.66 16.65
CA VAL A 104 6.22 -0.02 15.84
C VAL A 104 5.81 -0.05 14.36
N ILE A 105 4.55 -0.35 14.05
CA ILE A 105 4.03 -0.36 12.67
C ILE A 105 4.15 1.04 12.05
N LEU A 106 3.75 2.10 12.76
CA LEU A 106 3.82 3.48 12.28
C LEU A 106 5.26 3.95 12.05
N LYS A 107 6.19 3.59 12.96
CA LYS A 107 7.63 3.85 12.81
C LYS A 107 8.18 3.19 11.55
N LEU A 108 7.84 1.93 11.31
CA LEU A 108 8.27 1.20 10.12
C LEU A 108 7.73 1.83 8.82
N LEU A 109 6.43 2.12 8.76
CA LEU A 109 5.80 2.74 7.58
C LEU A 109 6.42 4.11 7.29
N THR A 110 6.69 4.90 8.33
CA THR A 110 7.32 6.22 8.19
C THR A 110 8.77 6.11 7.71
N ALA A 111 9.54 5.14 8.23
CA ALA A 111 10.93 4.94 7.84
C ALA A 111 11.12 4.58 6.37
N TRP A 112 10.10 4.04 5.69
CA TRP A 112 10.16 3.66 4.28
C TRP A 112 9.75 4.75 3.29
N LYS A 113 9.22 5.89 3.77
CA LYS A 113 8.79 6.99 2.90
C LYS A 113 9.92 7.51 2.00
N ASP A 114 11.03 7.94 2.60
CA ASP A 114 12.12 8.56 1.84
C ASP A 114 12.85 7.56 0.93
N PRO A 115 13.19 6.33 1.39
CA PRO A 115 13.78 5.32 0.51
C PRO A 115 12.94 5.00 -0.74
N LEU A 116 11.61 4.94 -0.62
CA LEU A 116 10.72 4.67 -1.74
C LEU A 116 10.62 5.86 -2.71
N SER A 117 10.58 7.10 -2.19
CA SER A 117 10.61 8.31 -3.04
C SER A 117 11.88 8.38 -3.87
N LEU A 118 13.04 8.20 -3.20
CA LEU A 118 14.34 8.23 -3.86
C LEU A 118 14.47 7.13 -4.91
N LEU A 119 13.97 5.93 -4.65
CA LEU A 119 13.98 4.85 -5.63
C LEU A 119 13.10 5.19 -6.84
N HIS A 120 11.90 5.74 -6.62
CA HIS A 120 11.01 6.18 -7.69
C HIS A 120 11.69 7.24 -8.59
N GLU A 121 12.25 8.27 -7.97
CA GLU A 121 12.95 9.38 -8.64
C GLU A 121 14.15 8.87 -9.44
N SER A 122 15.04 8.10 -8.81
CA SER A 122 16.27 7.58 -9.44
C SER A 122 15.99 6.69 -10.67
N MET A 123 14.86 5.99 -10.66
CA MET A 123 14.47 5.07 -11.74
C MET A 123 13.58 5.73 -12.79
N SER A 124 13.03 6.91 -12.51
CA SER A 124 12.22 7.66 -13.50
C SER A 124 13.06 8.27 -14.63
N GLU A 125 14.37 8.45 -14.40
CA GLU A 125 15.28 9.14 -15.33
C GLU A 125 15.89 8.23 -16.41
N GLN A 126 15.62 6.92 -16.40
CA GLN A 126 16.28 5.94 -17.28
C GLN A 126 15.27 5.02 -18.03
N GLN A 127 15.63 4.50 -19.22
CA GLN A 127 14.67 3.91 -20.18
C GLN A 127 14.21 2.47 -19.87
N ASP A 128 12.94 2.18 -20.22
CA ASP A 128 12.11 0.95 -20.19
C ASP A 128 12.08 0.06 -18.93
N VAL A 129 13.21 -0.47 -18.47
CA VAL A 129 13.25 -1.30 -17.25
C VAL A 129 12.95 -0.46 -16.01
N ASN A 130 13.53 0.74 -15.98
CA ASN A 130 13.41 1.60 -14.82
C ASN A 130 11.97 2.15 -14.68
N THR A 131 11.17 2.11 -15.75
CA THR A 131 9.72 2.37 -15.70
C THR A 131 8.98 1.38 -14.81
N PHE A 132 9.32 0.08 -14.84
CA PHE A 132 8.67 -0.90 -13.97
C PHE A 132 9.04 -0.67 -12.50
N ILE A 133 10.34 -0.54 -12.21
CA ILE A 133 10.86 -0.31 -10.84
C ILE A 133 10.30 0.99 -10.28
N SER A 134 10.34 2.07 -11.06
CA SER A 134 9.82 3.38 -10.69
C SER A 134 8.31 3.35 -10.41
N SER A 135 7.53 2.68 -11.27
CA SER A 135 6.09 2.52 -11.08
C SER A 135 5.75 1.75 -9.80
N LYS A 136 6.46 0.65 -9.53
CA LYS A 136 6.25 -0.16 -8.33
C LYS A 136 6.68 0.56 -7.06
N ALA A 137 7.79 1.31 -7.09
CA ALA A 137 8.21 2.15 -5.98
C ALA A 137 7.16 3.23 -5.64
N LEU A 138 6.57 3.87 -6.66
CA LEU A 138 5.49 4.85 -6.47
C LEU A 138 4.22 4.19 -5.89
N GLU A 139 3.82 3.03 -6.43
CA GLU A 139 2.67 2.26 -5.93
C GLU A 139 2.86 1.88 -4.45
N MET A 140 4.07 1.45 -4.07
CA MET A 140 4.44 1.14 -2.69
C MET A 140 4.44 2.37 -1.80
N ASN A 141 4.92 3.52 -2.28
CA ASN A 141 4.91 4.77 -1.52
C ASN A 141 3.48 5.21 -1.18
N ASN A 142 2.57 5.13 -2.15
CA ASN A 142 1.14 5.42 -1.95
C ASN A 142 0.51 4.44 -0.95
N LEU A 143 0.77 3.14 -1.08
CA LEU A 143 0.28 2.13 -0.14
C LEU A 143 0.83 2.33 1.27
N ALA A 144 2.09 2.75 1.43
CA ALA A 144 2.67 3.03 2.74
C ALA A 144 1.94 4.20 3.43
N LEU A 145 1.57 5.23 2.67
CA LEU A 145 0.75 6.35 3.17
C LEU A 145 -0.66 5.88 3.56
N GLU A 146 -1.34 5.12 2.69
CA GLU A 146 -2.67 4.57 2.96
C GLU A 146 -2.68 3.65 4.18
N LEU A 147 -1.66 2.81 4.33
CA LEU A 147 -1.47 1.95 5.49
C LEU A 147 -1.28 2.75 6.76
N ARG A 148 -0.44 3.79 6.74
CA ARG A 148 -0.21 4.64 7.91
C ARG A 148 -1.52 5.28 8.38
N GLN A 149 -2.27 5.88 7.44
CA GLN A 149 -3.57 6.48 7.74
C GLN A 149 -4.60 5.45 8.22
N GLY A 150 -4.59 4.24 7.66
CA GLY A 150 -5.46 3.15 8.08
C GLY A 150 -5.16 2.69 9.51
N VAL A 151 -3.88 2.58 9.85
CA VAL A 151 -3.40 2.21 11.18
C VAL A 151 -3.70 3.31 12.22
N GLU A 152 -3.49 4.58 11.88
CA GLU A 152 -3.90 5.72 12.71
C GLU A 152 -5.40 5.67 13.04
N LYS A 153 -6.26 5.43 12.04
CA LYS A 153 -7.71 5.30 12.25
C LYS A 153 -8.13 4.08 13.07
N VAL A 154 -7.31 3.03 13.10
CA VAL A 154 -7.54 1.86 13.97
C VAL A 154 -7.26 2.22 15.43
N MET A 155 -6.26 3.08 15.70
CA MET A 155 -5.99 3.57 17.06
C MET A 155 -7.06 4.53 17.58
N ASP A 156 -7.66 5.31 16.68
CA ASP A 156 -8.69 6.30 17.05
C ASP A 156 -10.05 5.67 17.43
N LYS A 157 -10.21 4.35 17.28
CA LYS A 157 -11.44 3.60 17.54
C LYS A 157 -11.38 2.74 18.78
#